data_AF-A0A952M4X5-F1
#
_entry.id   AF-A0A952M4X5-F1
#
_cell.length_a   1.000
_cell.length_b   1.000
_cell.length_c   1.000
_cell.angle_alpha   90.00
_cell.angle_beta   90.00
_cell.angle_gamma   90.00
#
_symmetry.space_group_name_H-M   'P 1'
#
loop_
_entity.id
_entity.type
_entity.pdbx_description
1 polymer ?
#
loop_
_entity_poly.entity_id
_entity_poly.type
_entity_poly.pdbx_seq_one_letter_code
_entity_poly.pdbx_strand_id
1 'polypeptide(L)'
;MEIIREKVVAWLQISSSIESRFHLILFLLAALLIVSPAQSRESDATQPINVRADRSEFDEKAGLQTLTGNVEISQGTMKINADSVAISLKDNALSKIVGKGSPIRFQQENEAGELMQGEARQIVYDALNGTLLLEGSASLKQPRQNLVSERITFDSRTQKVSAEGGGSTGRVNIQIQPPTTSK
;
A
#
# COMPACT_ATOMS: atom_id res chain seq x y z
N MET A 1 -36.30 77.60 -2.10
CA MET A 1 -35.49 77.15 -3.27
C MET A 1 -34.69 75.92 -2.84
N GLU A 2 -35.44 74.92 -2.38
CA GLU A 2 -35.02 73.89 -1.41
C GLU A 2 -34.97 72.49 -2.06
N ILE A 3 -35.54 72.38 -3.26
CA ILE A 3 -35.74 71.15 -4.02
C ILE A 3 -34.48 70.75 -4.83
N ILE A 4 -33.54 71.68 -5.02
CA ILE A 4 -32.26 71.42 -5.73
C ILE A 4 -31.21 70.86 -4.77
N ARG A 5 -31.30 71.12 -3.46
CA ARG A 5 -30.33 70.64 -2.47
C ARG A 5 -30.52 69.17 -2.10
N GLU A 6 -31.75 68.63 -2.13
CA GLU A 6 -31.99 67.20 -1.86
C GLU A 6 -31.50 66.27 -2.97
N LYS A 7 -31.54 66.69 -4.25
CA LYS A 7 -31.15 65.84 -5.38
C LYS A 7 -29.64 65.65 -5.53
N VAL A 8 -28.83 66.59 -5.04
CA VAL A 8 -27.36 66.47 -5.08
C VAL A 8 -26.83 65.56 -3.97
N VAL A 9 -27.49 65.49 -2.81
CA VAL A 9 -27.10 64.60 -1.71
C VAL A 9 -27.42 63.14 -2.04
N ALA A 10 -28.52 62.86 -2.73
CA ALA A 10 -28.86 61.51 -3.19
C ALA A 10 -27.89 60.93 -4.25
N TRP A 11 -27.20 61.79 -5.01
CA TRP A 11 -26.22 61.38 -6.04
C TRP A 11 -24.82 61.06 -5.47
N LEU A 12 -24.54 61.40 -4.21
CA LEU A 12 -23.26 61.14 -3.54
C LEU A 12 -23.26 59.91 -2.62
N GLN A 13 -24.43 59.32 -2.34
CA GLN A 13 -24.56 58.09 -1.52
C GLN A 13 -24.70 56.79 -2.34
N ILE A 14 -24.81 56.86 -3.66
CA ILE A 14 -25.02 55.68 -4.52
C ILE A 14 -23.70 55.17 -5.15
N SER A 15 -22.61 55.94 -5.13
CA SER A 15 -21.32 55.51 -5.71
C SER A 15 -20.40 54.73 -4.74
N SER A 16 -20.74 54.58 -3.46
CA SER A 16 -19.83 53.97 -2.47
C SER A 16 -20.12 52.51 -2.12
N SER A 17 -21.11 51.86 -2.75
CA SER A 17 -21.49 50.47 -2.43
C SER A 17 -20.95 49.41 -3.39
N ILE A 18 -20.17 49.79 -4.42
CA ILE A 18 -19.66 48.87 -5.45
C ILE A 18 -18.19 48.45 -5.18
N GLU A 19 -17.38 49.29 -4.55
CA GLU A 19 -15.94 49.02 -4.32
C GLU A 19 -15.68 48.00 -3.20
N SER A 20 -16.58 47.88 -2.21
CA SER A 20 -16.33 47.04 -1.01
C SER A 20 -16.53 45.53 -1.24
N ARG A 21 -17.21 45.14 -2.33
CA ARG A 21 -17.45 43.71 -2.66
C ARG A 21 -16.37 43.11 -3.56
N PHE A 22 -15.55 43.93 -4.21
CA PHE A 22 -14.48 43.47 -5.10
C PHE A 22 -13.23 43.03 -4.33
N HIS A 23 -12.93 43.64 -3.19
CA HIS A 23 -11.78 43.26 -2.35
C HIS A 23 -12.01 42.01 -1.49
N LEU A 24 -13.26 41.68 -1.14
CA LEU A 24 -13.58 40.47 -0.37
C LEU A 24 -13.44 39.19 -1.22
N ILE A 25 -13.67 39.27 -2.54
CA ILE A 25 -13.51 38.14 -3.47
C ILE A 25 -12.03 37.93 -3.84
N LEU A 26 -11.24 39.00 -3.93
CA LEU A 26 -9.80 38.91 -4.25
C LEU A 26 -8.97 38.37 -3.08
N PHE A 27 -9.37 38.61 -1.83
CA PHE A 27 -8.71 38.03 -0.65
C PHE A 27 -9.12 36.56 -0.40
N LEU A 28 -10.31 36.13 -0.83
CA LEU A 28 -10.74 34.73 -0.74
C LEU A 28 -10.09 33.83 -1.81
N LEU A 29 -9.64 34.41 -2.93
CA LEU A 29 -8.96 33.66 -4.00
C LEU A 29 -7.47 33.40 -3.72
N ALA A 30 -6.86 34.16 -2.80
CA ALA A 30 -5.45 34.01 -2.43
C ALA A 30 -5.21 32.89 -1.38
N ALA A 31 -6.26 32.32 -0.78
CA ALA A 31 -6.16 31.31 0.26
C ALA A 31 -6.17 29.85 -0.27
N LEU A 32 -6.27 29.63 -1.60
CA LEU A 32 -6.54 28.30 -2.16
C LEU A 32 -5.33 27.56 -2.76
N LEU A 33 -4.10 28.05 -2.61
CA LEU A 33 -2.93 27.52 -3.35
C LEU A 33 -1.76 27.03 -2.48
N ILE A 34 -2.03 26.52 -1.28
CA ILE A 34 -1.10 25.60 -0.61
C ILE A 34 -1.73 24.21 -0.57
N VAL A 35 -2.06 23.70 -1.75
CA VAL A 35 -2.23 22.24 -1.92
C VAL A 35 -0.82 21.71 -2.07
N SER A 36 -0.19 21.37 -0.94
CA SER A 36 1.03 20.58 -0.97
C SER A 36 0.74 19.32 -1.79
N PRO A 37 1.51 19.01 -2.85
CA PRO A 37 1.32 17.77 -3.55
C PRO A 37 1.54 16.66 -2.53
N ALA A 38 0.49 15.88 -2.26
CA ALA A 38 0.63 14.62 -1.55
C ALA A 38 1.60 13.80 -2.39
N GLN A 39 2.85 13.68 -1.95
CA GLN A 39 3.78 12.74 -2.57
C GLN A 39 3.24 11.35 -2.29
N SER A 40 2.50 10.79 -3.24
CA SER A 40 2.15 9.39 -3.23
C SER A 40 3.45 8.61 -3.18
N ARG A 41 3.67 7.82 -2.12
CA ARG A 41 4.77 6.87 -2.10
C ARG A 41 4.68 6.01 -3.34
N GLU A 42 5.82 5.81 -3.99
CA GLU A 42 5.87 4.89 -5.11
C GLU A 42 5.51 3.48 -4.60
N SER A 43 4.60 2.81 -5.30
CA SER A 43 4.14 1.48 -4.89
C SER A 43 5.33 0.51 -4.88
N ASP A 44 5.45 -0.30 -3.83
CA ASP A 44 6.48 -1.35 -3.76
C ASP A 44 6.47 -2.22 -5.03
N ALA A 45 5.30 -2.43 -5.64
CA ALA A 45 5.15 -3.26 -6.84
C ALA A 45 5.93 -2.75 -8.07
N THR A 46 6.27 -1.45 -8.16
CA THR A 46 7.06 -0.90 -9.28
C THR A 46 8.55 -0.91 -9.01
N GLN A 47 8.97 -1.18 -7.77
CA GLN A 47 10.37 -1.19 -7.39
C GLN A 47 11.06 -2.48 -7.87
N PRO A 48 12.39 -2.47 -8.12
CA PRO A 48 13.14 -3.67 -8.44
C PRO A 48 13.14 -4.70 -7.30
N ILE A 49 13.00 -5.98 -7.66
CA ILE A 49 13.15 -7.09 -6.72
C ILE A 49 14.64 -7.42 -6.58
N ASN A 50 15.14 -7.39 -5.35
CA ASN A 50 16.49 -7.81 -5.00
C ASN A 50 16.44 -9.09 -4.18
N VAL A 51 17.33 -10.05 -4.46
CA VAL A 51 17.44 -11.30 -3.70
C VAL A 51 18.90 -11.52 -3.32
N ARG A 52 19.16 -11.78 -2.04
CA ARG A 52 20.49 -12.13 -1.49
C ARG A 52 20.41 -13.48 -0.78
N ALA A 53 21.47 -14.27 -0.85
CA ALA A 53 21.56 -15.59 -0.22
C ALA A 53 23.03 -16.03 -0.14
N ASP A 54 23.28 -17.11 0.60
CA ASP A 54 24.60 -17.72 0.72
C ASP A 54 25.02 -18.45 -0.57
N ARG A 55 24.06 -19.07 -1.27
CA ARG A 55 24.30 -19.83 -2.51
C ARG A 55 23.23 -19.55 -3.56
N SER A 56 23.66 -19.65 -4.81
CA SER A 56 22.83 -19.51 -6.01
C SER A 56 23.19 -20.60 -7.03
N GLU A 57 22.18 -21.19 -7.65
CA GLU A 57 22.31 -22.16 -8.75
C GLU A 57 21.28 -21.84 -9.84
N PHE A 58 21.74 -21.80 -11.10
CA PHE A 58 20.88 -21.54 -12.25
C PHE A 58 20.86 -22.75 -13.18
N ASP A 59 19.68 -23.34 -13.34
CA ASP A 59 19.40 -24.30 -14.41
C ASP A 59 18.82 -23.55 -15.61
N GLU A 60 19.68 -23.25 -16.58
CA GLU A 60 19.33 -22.53 -17.81
C GLU A 60 18.31 -23.30 -18.67
N LYS A 61 18.38 -24.64 -18.68
CA LYS A 61 17.45 -25.47 -19.48
C LYS A 61 16.05 -25.46 -18.90
N ALA A 62 15.96 -25.45 -17.57
CA ALA A 62 14.69 -25.37 -16.85
C ALA A 62 14.18 -23.93 -16.67
N GLY A 63 15.02 -22.92 -16.90
CA GLY A 63 14.71 -21.52 -16.57
C GLY A 63 14.51 -21.33 -15.06
N LEU A 64 15.27 -22.05 -14.22
CA LEU A 64 15.07 -22.11 -12.79
C LEU A 64 16.30 -21.63 -12.03
N GLN A 65 16.13 -20.56 -11.26
CA GLN A 65 17.14 -20.00 -10.39
C GLN A 65 16.81 -20.36 -8.94
N THR A 66 17.68 -21.11 -8.26
CA THR A 66 17.50 -21.51 -6.86
C THR A 66 18.52 -20.80 -5.98
N LEU A 67 18.04 -20.16 -4.91
CA LEU A 67 18.86 -19.52 -3.88
C LEU A 67 18.62 -20.20 -2.53
N THR A 68 19.69 -20.46 -1.78
CA THR A 68 19.63 -21.17 -0.50
C THR A 68 20.56 -20.54 0.54
N GLY A 69 20.13 -20.61 1.80
CA GLY A 69 20.86 -20.08 2.96
C GLY A 69 20.64 -18.58 3.13
N ASN A 70 20.11 -18.20 4.31
CA ASN A 70 19.88 -16.81 4.73
C ASN A 70 19.26 -15.94 3.63
N VAL A 71 18.21 -16.41 2.97
CA VAL A 71 17.65 -15.72 1.81
C VAL A 71 16.90 -14.47 2.25
N GLU A 72 17.27 -13.33 1.67
CA GLU A 72 16.61 -12.05 1.86
C GLU A 72 16.09 -11.53 0.51
N ILE A 73 14.79 -11.32 0.41
CA ILE A 73 14.14 -10.66 -0.73
C ILE A 73 13.72 -9.27 -0.29
N SER A 74 13.92 -8.26 -1.13
CA SER A 74 13.42 -6.90 -0.88
C SER A 74 12.90 -6.22 -2.15
N GLN A 75 11.79 -5.48 -2.01
CA GLN A 75 11.19 -4.68 -3.06
C GLN A 75 10.52 -3.44 -2.44
N GLY A 76 11.09 -2.25 -2.63
CA GLY A 76 10.64 -1.06 -1.91
C GLY A 76 10.74 -1.24 -0.39
N THR A 77 9.62 -1.09 0.32
CA THR A 77 9.51 -1.34 1.77
C THR A 77 9.34 -2.83 2.11
N MET A 78 8.91 -3.65 1.15
CA MET A 78 8.69 -5.08 1.36
C MET A 78 10.02 -5.80 1.59
N LYS A 79 10.06 -6.65 2.63
CA LYS A 79 11.17 -7.55 2.92
C LYS A 79 10.66 -8.94 3.29
N ILE A 80 11.33 -9.97 2.78
CA ILE A 80 11.01 -11.38 3.07
C ILE A 80 12.30 -12.11 3.43
N ASN A 81 12.28 -12.84 4.54
CA ASN A 81 13.36 -13.75 4.95
C ASN A 81 12.90 -15.20 4.81
N ALA A 82 13.72 -16.04 4.18
CA ALA A 82 13.42 -17.44 3.92
C ALA A 82 14.70 -18.31 3.98
N ASP A 83 14.53 -19.63 4.09
CA ASP A 83 15.64 -20.59 4.05
C ASP A 83 16.08 -20.87 2.60
N SER A 84 15.11 -20.86 1.67
CA SER A 84 15.34 -21.08 0.24
C SER A 84 14.29 -20.39 -0.63
N VAL A 85 14.68 -20.04 -1.85
CA VAL A 85 13.82 -19.44 -2.86
C VAL A 85 14.10 -20.05 -4.22
N ALA A 86 13.05 -20.41 -4.95
CA ALA A 86 13.10 -20.85 -6.34
C ALA A 86 12.40 -19.80 -7.22
N ILE A 87 13.12 -19.27 -8.20
CA ILE A 87 12.66 -18.25 -9.15
C ILE A 87 12.54 -18.91 -10.53
N SER A 88 11.33 -18.98 -11.05
CA SER A 88 11.06 -19.54 -12.38
C SER A 88 10.92 -18.44 -13.41
N LEU A 89 11.68 -18.56 -14.49
CA LEU A 89 11.62 -17.70 -15.66
C LEU A 89 10.86 -18.41 -16.79
N LYS A 90 10.03 -17.66 -17.49
CA LYS A 90 9.37 -18.08 -18.72
C LYS A 90 9.67 -17.04 -19.79
N ASP A 91 10.19 -17.46 -20.93
CA ASP A 91 10.61 -16.56 -22.02
C ASP A 91 11.56 -15.44 -21.52
N ASN A 92 12.50 -15.80 -20.62
CA ASN A 92 13.42 -14.88 -19.92
C ASN A 92 12.75 -13.80 -19.04
N ALA A 93 11.45 -13.93 -18.75
CA ALA A 93 10.72 -13.05 -17.84
C ALA A 93 10.32 -13.78 -16.56
N LEU A 94 10.20 -13.04 -15.46
CA LEU A 94 9.75 -13.59 -14.18
C LEU A 94 8.33 -14.16 -14.31
N SER A 95 8.16 -15.43 -13.95
CA SER A 95 6.84 -16.09 -13.94
C SER A 95 6.37 -16.43 -12.53
N LYS A 96 7.27 -16.91 -11.67
CA LYS A 96 6.92 -17.39 -10.33
C LYS A 96 8.11 -17.32 -9.38
N ILE A 97 7.83 -17.04 -8.11
CA ILE A 97 8.79 -17.18 -7.01
C ILE A 97 8.16 -18.08 -5.95
N VAL A 98 8.89 -19.09 -5.48
CA VAL A 98 8.49 -19.96 -4.38
C VAL A 98 9.54 -19.89 -3.29
N GLY A 99 9.18 -19.29 -2.16
CA GLY A 99 10.00 -19.26 -0.95
C GLY A 99 9.56 -20.35 0.03
N LYS A 100 10.52 -20.97 0.72
CA LYS A 100 10.26 -21.92 1.82
C LYS A 100 11.09 -21.55 3.04
N GLY A 101 10.52 -21.70 4.23
CA GLY A 101 11.19 -21.40 5.48
C GLY A 101 10.48 -21.96 6.71
N SER A 102 11.16 -21.95 7.86
CA SER A 102 10.61 -22.43 9.13
C SER A 102 10.79 -21.42 10.28
N PRO A 103 10.12 -20.25 10.28
CA PRO A 103 9.17 -19.76 9.27
C PRO A 103 9.82 -18.80 8.26
N ILE A 104 9.12 -18.56 7.16
CA ILE A 104 9.29 -17.35 6.37
C ILE A 104 8.74 -16.17 7.15
N ARG A 105 9.47 -15.05 7.15
CA ARG A 105 9.03 -13.77 7.73
C ARG A 105 8.85 -12.74 6.63
N PHE A 106 7.71 -12.05 6.64
CA PHE A 106 7.35 -10.99 5.70
C PHE A 106 7.13 -9.69 6.49
N GLN A 107 7.55 -8.57 5.91
CA GLN A 107 7.22 -7.24 6.41
C GLN A 107 7.05 -6.24 5.27
N GLN A 108 6.16 -5.28 5.44
CA GLN A 108 5.88 -4.20 4.48
C GLN A 108 5.28 -3.00 5.20
N GLU A 109 5.51 -1.78 4.70
CA GLU A 109 4.77 -0.60 5.16
C GLU A 109 3.51 -0.38 4.29
N ASN A 110 2.38 -0.08 4.91
CA ASN A 110 1.19 0.36 4.16
C ASN A 110 1.34 1.83 3.69
N GLU A 111 0.33 2.35 3.00
CA GLU A 111 0.33 3.73 2.50
C GLU A 111 0.43 4.78 3.62
N ALA A 112 -0.04 4.45 4.83
CA ALA A 112 0.07 5.29 6.02
C ALA A 112 1.44 5.17 6.72
N GLY A 113 2.36 4.37 6.20
CA GLY A 113 3.69 4.12 6.79
C GLY A 113 3.65 3.16 7.98
N GLU A 114 2.53 2.47 8.20
CA GLU A 114 2.40 1.53 9.30
C GLU A 114 2.96 0.17 8.92
N LEU A 115 3.71 -0.45 9.83
CA LEU A 115 4.33 -1.75 9.61
C LEU A 115 3.29 -2.88 9.65
N MET A 116 3.26 -3.66 8.57
CA MET A 116 2.57 -4.94 8.46
C MET A 116 3.61 -6.06 8.52
N GLN A 117 3.28 -7.14 9.22
CA GLN A 117 4.16 -8.29 9.38
C GLN A 117 3.39 -9.58 9.11
N GLY A 118 4.07 -10.60 8.59
CA GLY A 118 3.47 -11.91 8.35
C GLY A 118 4.46 -13.04 8.54
N GLU A 119 3.93 -14.21 8.81
CA GLU A 119 4.69 -15.45 8.91
C GLU A 119 3.98 -16.56 8.15
N ALA A 120 4.73 -17.46 7.52
CA ALA A 120 4.22 -18.64 6.83
C ALA A 120 5.33 -19.69 6.69
N ARG A 121 5.00 -20.92 6.28
CA ARG A 121 6.03 -21.92 5.91
C ARG A 121 6.44 -21.81 4.45
N GLN A 122 5.54 -21.34 3.61
CA GLN A 122 5.75 -21.17 2.18
C GLN A 122 5.13 -19.86 1.71
N ILE A 123 5.82 -19.20 0.78
CA ILE A 123 5.28 -18.08 0.01
C ILE A 123 5.36 -18.44 -1.46
N VAL A 124 4.28 -18.20 -2.20
CA VAL A 124 4.23 -18.33 -3.65
C VAL A 124 3.80 -17.00 -4.26
N TYR A 125 4.69 -16.37 -5.00
CA TYR A 125 4.36 -15.22 -5.83
C TYR A 125 4.20 -15.67 -7.28
N ASP A 126 3.02 -15.45 -7.85
CA ASP A 126 2.72 -15.67 -9.25
C ASP A 126 2.70 -14.31 -9.96
N ALA A 127 3.77 -14.01 -10.70
CA ALA A 127 3.92 -12.74 -11.40
C ALA A 127 2.94 -12.61 -12.58
N LEU A 128 2.54 -13.75 -13.17
CA LEU A 128 1.60 -13.78 -14.29
C LEU A 128 0.17 -13.47 -13.85
N ASN A 129 -0.18 -13.82 -12.62
CA ASN A 129 -1.50 -13.57 -12.04
C ASN A 129 -1.53 -12.36 -11.08
N GLY A 130 -0.37 -11.87 -10.63
CA GLY A 130 -0.28 -10.79 -9.65
C GLY A 130 -0.74 -11.23 -8.25
N THR A 131 -0.49 -12.49 -7.89
CA THR A 131 -0.95 -13.06 -6.62
C THR A 131 0.21 -13.48 -5.72
N LEU A 132 0.06 -13.20 -4.43
CA LEU A 132 0.97 -13.63 -3.37
C LEU A 132 0.20 -14.54 -2.40
N LEU A 133 0.57 -15.81 -2.33
CA LEU A 133 0.02 -16.79 -1.42
C LEU A 133 0.99 -17.05 -0.27
N LEU A 134 0.50 -16.93 0.96
CA LEU A 134 1.16 -17.38 2.18
C LEU A 134 0.48 -18.68 2.61
N GLU A 135 1.25 -19.74 2.85
CA GLU A 135 0.74 -21.08 3.14
C GLU A 135 1.49 -21.74 4.30
N GLY A 136 0.76 -22.55 5.07
CA GLY A 136 1.30 -23.35 6.16
C GLY A 136 1.34 -22.56 7.44
N SER A 137 0.20 -22.47 8.14
CA SER A 137 0.03 -21.64 9.34
C SER A 137 0.34 -20.16 9.09
N ALA A 138 -0.23 -19.61 8.01
CA ALA A 138 -0.06 -18.22 7.61
C ALA A 138 -0.64 -17.25 8.65
N SER A 139 0.09 -16.18 8.94
CA SER A 139 -0.37 -15.07 9.77
C SER A 139 -0.07 -13.73 9.14
N LEU A 140 -0.93 -12.76 9.40
CA LEU A 140 -0.77 -11.36 9.00
C LEU A 140 -1.19 -10.47 10.17
N LYS A 141 -0.22 -9.72 10.68
CA LYS A 141 -0.38 -8.72 11.74
C LYS A 141 -0.30 -7.32 11.14
N GLN A 142 -1.35 -6.56 11.37
CA GLN A 142 -1.48 -5.14 11.05
C GLN A 142 -1.75 -4.38 12.35
N PRO A 143 -1.57 -3.05 12.40
CA PRO A 143 -1.69 -2.26 13.63
C PRO A 143 -2.99 -2.52 14.43
N ARG A 144 -4.11 -2.72 13.73
CA ARG A 144 -5.44 -2.92 14.35
C ARG A 144 -6.09 -4.26 14.02
N GLN A 145 -5.39 -5.14 13.32
CA GLN A 145 -5.95 -6.40 12.86
C GLN A 145 -4.91 -7.50 12.90
N ASN A 146 -5.30 -8.68 13.37
CA ASN A 146 -4.52 -9.90 13.26
C ASN A 146 -5.34 -10.96 12.54
N LEU A 147 -4.75 -11.59 11.53
CA LEU A 147 -5.35 -12.64 10.72
C LEU A 147 -4.48 -13.88 10.80
N VAL A 148 -5.08 -15.02 11.14
CA VAL A 148 -4.41 -16.33 11.15
C VAL A 148 -5.24 -17.31 10.34
N SER A 149 -4.58 -18.03 9.43
CA SER A 149 -5.23 -18.95 8.51
C SER A 149 -4.26 -20.02 8.02
N GLU A 150 -4.75 -21.02 7.29
CA GLU A 150 -3.83 -21.95 6.63
C GLU A 150 -3.27 -21.35 5.35
N ARG A 151 -4.12 -20.61 4.61
CA ARG A 151 -3.76 -19.88 3.41
C ARG A 151 -4.23 -18.43 3.50
N ILE A 152 -3.37 -17.49 3.11
CA ILE A 152 -3.73 -16.09 2.90
C ILE A 152 -3.25 -15.71 1.49
N THR A 153 -4.16 -15.23 0.66
CA THR A 153 -3.85 -14.80 -0.72
C THR A 153 -4.08 -13.31 -0.85
N PHE A 154 -3.09 -12.61 -1.37
CA PHE A 154 -3.17 -11.22 -1.79
C PHE A 154 -3.19 -11.17 -3.32
N ASP A 155 -4.17 -10.48 -3.87
CA ASP A 155 -4.26 -10.19 -5.30
C ASP A 155 -3.97 -8.70 -5.49
N SER A 156 -2.82 -8.38 -6.10
CA SER A 156 -2.40 -6.99 -6.30
C SER A 156 -3.17 -6.29 -7.42
N ARG A 157 -3.84 -7.04 -8.31
CA ARG A 157 -4.64 -6.49 -9.41
C ARG A 157 -6.01 -6.04 -8.93
N THR A 158 -6.62 -6.83 -8.06
CA THR A 158 -7.95 -6.54 -7.49
C THR A 158 -7.88 -5.88 -6.12
N GLN A 159 -6.68 -5.74 -5.54
CA GLN A 159 -6.44 -5.27 -4.18
C GLN A 159 -7.21 -6.09 -3.13
N LYS A 160 -7.47 -7.36 -3.41
CA LYS A 160 -8.25 -8.25 -2.56
C LYS A 160 -7.34 -9.11 -1.70
N VAL A 161 -7.72 -9.27 -0.43
CA VAL A 161 -7.14 -10.26 0.48
C VAL A 161 -8.19 -11.34 0.76
N SER A 162 -7.83 -12.61 0.57
CA SER A 162 -8.65 -13.76 0.95
C SER A 162 -7.89 -14.67 1.90
N ALA A 163 -8.61 -15.34 2.80
CA ALA A 163 -8.03 -16.28 3.75
C ALA A 163 -8.89 -17.54 3.81
N GLU A 164 -8.23 -18.69 3.91
CA GLU A 164 -8.87 -20.01 3.88
C GLU A 164 -8.27 -20.89 4.99
N GLY A 165 -9.13 -21.45 5.84
CA GLY A 165 -8.72 -22.35 6.90
C GLY A 165 -8.29 -23.72 6.35
N GLY A 166 -7.44 -24.41 7.12
CA GLY A 166 -6.92 -25.74 6.77
C GLY A 166 -7.59 -26.87 7.55
N GLY A 167 -7.58 -28.08 6.99
CA GLY A 167 -7.96 -29.31 7.69
C GLY A 167 -9.42 -29.37 8.16
N SER A 168 -9.68 -30.21 9.17
CA SER A 168 -11.03 -30.60 9.65
C SER A 168 -11.84 -29.45 10.29
N THR A 169 -11.19 -28.45 10.88
CA THR A 169 -11.89 -27.29 11.46
C THR A 169 -12.15 -26.20 10.43
N GLY A 170 -11.25 -26.02 9.45
CA GLY A 170 -11.44 -25.16 8.27
C GLY A 170 -11.65 -23.67 8.57
N ARG A 171 -11.27 -23.18 9.76
CA ARG A 171 -11.61 -21.81 10.19
C ARG A 171 -10.50 -20.81 9.93
N VAL A 172 -10.91 -19.60 9.55
CA VAL A 172 -10.09 -18.39 9.57
C VAL A 172 -10.29 -17.70 10.93
N ASN A 173 -9.21 -17.22 11.55
CA ASN A 173 -9.30 -16.43 12.78
C ASN A 173 -8.90 -14.98 12.50
N ILE A 174 -9.80 -14.04 12.80
CA ILE A 174 -9.56 -12.60 12.63
C ILE A 174 -9.86 -11.91 13.96
N GLN A 175 -8.88 -11.16 14.46
CA GLN A 175 -9.03 -10.28 15.62
C GLN A 175 -8.91 -8.83 15.15
N ILE A 176 -9.92 -8.01 15.46
CA ILE A 176 -9.96 -6.59 15.10
C ILE A 176 -10.00 -5.77 16.38
N GLN A 177 -9.13 -4.78 16.48
CA GLN A 177 -9.13 -3.85 17.61
C GLN A 177 -10.23 -2.80 17.46
N PRO A 178 -10.91 -2.41 18.56
CA PRO A 178 -11.90 -1.34 18.53
C PRO A 178 -11.26 0.00 18.13
N PRO A 179 -12.05 0.96 17.63
CA PRO A 179 -11.55 2.30 17.37
C PRO A 179 -11.02 2.93 18.67
N THR A 180 -9.88 3.61 18.58
CA THR A 180 -9.36 4.42 19.68
C THR A 180 -10.31 5.60 19.90
N THR A 181 -11.06 5.62 20.99
CA THR A 181 -11.74 6.83 21.46
C THR A 181 -10.68 7.80 21.96
N SER A 182 -10.26 8.74 21.10
CA SER A 182 -9.58 9.93 21.60
C SER A 182 -10.57 10.67 22.50
N LYS A 183 -10.26 10.75 23.79
CA LYS A 183 -10.92 11.72 24.68
C LYS A 183 -10.45 13.12 24.37
#